data_AF-Q8RW52-F1
#
_entry.id   AF-Q8RW52-F1
#
_cell.length_a   1.000
_cell.length_b   1.000
_cell.length_c   1.000
_cell.angle_alpha   90.00
_cell.angle_beta   90.00
_cell.angle_gamma   90.00
#
_symmetry.space_group_name_H-M   'P 1'
#
loop_
_entity.id
_entity.type
_entity.pdbx_description
1 polymer ?
#
loop_
_entity_poly.entity_id
_entity_poly.type
_entity_poly.pdbx_seq_one_letter_code
_entity_poly.pdbx_strand_id
1 'polypeptide(L)'
;FTAHPTQSARRSLLQKNARIRNCLTQLSAKDTTPEDKKELDEALQREIQAAFRTDEIRRAQPTPQDEMRYGMSYIHETVWKGVPKFLRRVDTALKNIGINERLPYNVPLIKFCSWMGGDRDGNPRVTPEVTRDVCLLSRMMAANLYIDQVEDLMFELSMWRANEELRARADELLSTPASKKVTKYYIEFWKQIPPNEPYRVILGAVRDKLYNTRERARHLLATGFSDISVDSIFTSIEQILEPLELCYKSLVDCGDKTIADGSLLDLLRQVYTFGLSLVKLDIRQESERHTDVIDAITTHLGIGSYRSWPEDKRVEFLVTELKGKRPLLPADLPMTEEIADVIGAMKVIAELPSDSFGPYIISMCTAPSDVLAVELLQRECGIKQTL
;
A
#
# COMPACT_ATOMS: atom_id res chain seq x y z
N PHE A 1 0.00 11.13 4.21
CA PHE A 1 -1.42 11.21 4.60
C PHE A 1 -1.51 11.06 6.11
N THR A 2 -2.23 11.96 6.77
CA THR A 2 -2.50 11.91 8.21
C THR A 2 -4.01 11.79 8.43
N ALA A 3 -4.41 11.32 9.61
CA ALA A 3 -5.83 11.36 9.99
C ALA A 3 -6.32 12.82 10.00
N HIS A 4 -7.58 13.03 9.62
CA HIS A 4 -8.18 14.35 9.68
C HIS A 4 -8.64 14.63 11.12
N PRO A 5 -8.19 15.73 11.76
CA PRO A 5 -8.37 15.94 13.20
C PRO A 5 -9.83 16.06 13.67
N THR A 6 -10.72 16.60 12.82
CA THR A 6 -12.12 16.86 13.19
C THR A 6 -13.17 16.15 12.32
N GLN A 7 -12.80 15.65 11.13
CA GLN A 7 -13.74 15.09 10.15
C GLN A 7 -13.11 14.02 9.28
N SER A 8 -13.43 12.76 9.54
CA SER A 8 -13.21 11.70 8.55
C SER A 8 -14.26 11.83 7.44
N ALA A 9 -13.88 12.47 6.31
CA ALA A 9 -14.75 12.56 5.14
C ALA A 9 -15.11 11.16 4.63
N ARG A 10 -16.40 10.80 4.68
CA ARG A 10 -16.86 9.48 4.23
C ARG A 10 -16.67 9.36 2.72
N ARG A 11 -16.23 8.19 2.24
CA ARG A 11 -16.17 7.86 0.80
C ARG A 11 -17.49 8.16 0.07
N SER A 12 -18.62 7.88 0.72
CA SER A 12 -19.94 8.14 0.17
C SER A 12 -20.21 9.63 -0.11
N LEU A 13 -19.67 10.53 0.71
CA LEU A 13 -19.76 11.97 0.53
C LEU A 13 -18.79 12.46 -0.55
N LEU A 14 -17.57 11.91 -0.61
CA LEU A 14 -16.62 12.21 -1.68
C LEU A 14 -17.19 11.85 -3.06
N GLN A 15 -17.84 10.70 -3.18
CA GLN A 15 -18.52 10.29 -4.42
C GLN A 15 -19.70 11.20 -4.77
N LYS A 16 -20.51 11.62 -3.78
CA LYS A 16 -21.58 12.62 -4.00
C LYS A 16 -21.01 13.94 -4.49
N ASN A 17 -19.96 14.45 -3.84
CA ASN A 17 -19.28 15.68 -4.25
C ASN A 17 -18.67 15.56 -5.64
N ALA A 18 -18.12 14.41 -6.01
CA ALA A 18 -17.64 14.15 -7.37
C ALA A 18 -18.79 14.19 -8.41
N ARG A 19 -19.93 13.55 -8.11
CA ARG A 19 -21.11 13.60 -8.99
C ARG A 19 -21.70 15.00 -9.14
N ILE A 20 -21.79 15.77 -8.05
CA ILE A 20 -22.20 17.18 -8.08
C ILE A 20 -21.28 17.99 -9.00
N ARG A 21 -19.95 17.87 -8.84
CA ARG A 21 -18.97 18.56 -9.71
C ARG A 21 -19.10 18.15 -11.18
N ASN A 22 -19.32 16.86 -11.45
CA ASN A 22 -19.50 16.36 -12.82
C ASN A 22 -20.78 16.93 -13.46
N CYS A 23 -21.91 16.94 -12.73
CA CYS A 23 -23.15 17.55 -13.22
C CYS A 23 -22.95 19.04 -13.53
N LEU A 24 -22.30 19.79 -12.64
CA LEU A 24 -22.01 21.22 -12.87
C LEU A 24 -21.11 21.44 -14.10
N THR A 25 -20.13 20.58 -14.31
CA THR A 25 -19.22 20.67 -15.48
C THR A 25 -19.98 20.39 -16.78
N GLN A 26 -20.85 19.37 -16.80
CA GLN A 26 -21.65 19.00 -17.97
C GLN A 26 -22.75 20.04 -18.27
N LEU A 27 -23.38 20.61 -17.25
CA LEU A 27 -24.36 21.71 -17.39
C LEU A 27 -23.73 22.99 -17.97
N SER A 28 -22.43 23.18 -17.77
CA SER A 28 -21.67 24.34 -18.28
C SER A 28 -21.13 24.12 -19.71
N ALA A 29 -21.33 22.95 -20.30
CA ALA A 29 -20.90 22.69 -21.67
C ALA A 29 -21.77 23.46 -22.68
N LYS A 30 -21.14 23.93 -23.77
CA LYS A 30 -21.79 24.82 -24.75
C LYS A 30 -22.86 24.14 -25.60
N ASP A 31 -22.70 22.84 -25.86
CA ASP A 31 -23.52 22.08 -26.82
C ASP A 31 -24.46 21.07 -26.15
N THR A 32 -24.90 21.32 -24.92
CA THR A 32 -25.83 20.45 -24.18
C THR A 32 -27.26 20.67 -24.67
N THR A 33 -27.96 19.58 -25.03
CA THR A 33 -29.36 19.67 -25.47
C THR A 33 -30.30 20.10 -24.34
N PRO A 34 -31.49 20.67 -24.63
CA PRO A 34 -32.46 21.01 -23.59
C PRO A 34 -32.89 19.81 -22.74
N GLU A 35 -33.03 18.63 -23.36
CA GLU A 35 -33.37 17.37 -22.69
C GLU A 35 -32.24 16.93 -21.74
N ASP A 36 -31.00 16.88 -22.23
CA ASP A 36 -29.83 16.54 -21.40
C ASP A 36 -29.69 17.51 -20.23
N LYS A 37 -29.93 18.81 -20.46
CA LYS A 37 -29.85 19.82 -19.41
C LYS A 37 -30.90 19.59 -18.32
N LYS A 38 -32.10 19.15 -18.69
CA LYS A 38 -33.16 18.81 -17.73
C LYS A 38 -32.79 17.57 -16.92
N GLU A 39 -32.31 16.52 -17.57
CA GLU A 39 -31.85 15.30 -16.88
C GLU A 39 -30.69 15.57 -15.93
N LEU A 40 -29.73 16.41 -16.34
CA LEU A 40 -28.60 16.83 -15.51
C LEU A 40 -29.01 17.69 -14.32
N ASP A 41 -30.01 18.57 -14.50
CA ASP A 41 -30.56 19.37 -13.40
C ASP A 41 -31.28 18.48 -12.37
N GLU A 42 -32.10 17.53 -12.83
CA GLU A 42 -32.74 16.53 -11.97
C GLU A 42 -31.70 15.67 -11.23
N ALA A 43 -30.62 15.26 -11.91
CA ALA A 43 -29.51 14.53 -11.30
C ALA A 43 -28.77 15.38 -10.24
N LEU A 44 -28.51 16.66 -10.52
CA LEU A 44 -27.87 17.58 -9.59
C LEU A 44 -28.72 17.79 -8.33
N GLN A 45 -30.02 18.05 -8.49
CA GLN A 45 -30.95 18.20 -7.37
C GLN A 45 -30.97 16.94 -6.49
N ARG A 46 -31.02 15.76 -7.11
CA ARG A 46 -30.98 14.46 -6.41
C ARG A 46 -29.68 14.27 -5.63
N GLU A 47 -28.52 14.59 -6.20
CA GLU A 47 -27.24 14.44 -5.48
C GLU A 47 -27.07 15.46 -4.35
N ILE A 48 -27.51 16.71 -4.55
CA ILE A 48 -27.51 17.73 -3.48
C ILE A 48 -28.41 17.29 -2.32
N GLN A 49 -29.64 16.85 -2.62
CA GLN A 49 -30.56 16.38 -1.59
C GLN A 49 -30.02 15.14 -0.87
N ALA A 50 -29.41 14.20 -1.60
CA ALA A 50 -28.79 13.02 -1.02
C ALA A 50 -27.60 13.37 -0.12
N ALA A 51 -26.78 14.35 -0.48
CA ALA A 51 -25.69 14.86 0.36
C ALA A 51 -26.24 15.54 1.61
N PHE A 52 -27.21 16.46 1.44
CA PHE A 52 -27.83 17.19 2.55
C PHE A 52 -28.51 16.28 3.58
N ARG A 53 -29.14 15.18 3.14
CA ARG A 53 -29.77 14.19 4.04
C ARG A 53 -28.83 13.11 4.56
N THR A 54 -27.55 13.14 4.18
CA THR A 54 -26.53 12.24 4.73
C THR A 54 -25.75 12.98 5.80
N ASP A 55 -25.82 12.54 7.06
CA ASP A 55 -25.00 13.10 8.14
C ASP A 55 -23.51 13.07 7.72
N GLU A 56 -22.88 14.23 7.56
CA GLU A 56 -21.44 14.31 7.23
C GLU A 56 -20.61 13.89 8.44
N ILE A 57 -20.99 14.39 9.62
CA ILE A 57 -20.35 14.11 10.90
C ILE A 57 -20.87 12.77 11.43
N ARG A 58 -19.97 11.85 11.77
CA ARG A 58 -20.37 10.60 12.43
C ARG A 58 -20.75 10.91 13.88
N ARG A 59 -21.85 10.31 14.35
CA ARG A 59 -22.28 10.39 15.76
C ARG A 59 -21.34 9.65 16.72
N ALA A 60 -20.62 8.64 16.20
CA ALA A 60 -19.58 7.91 16.92
C ALA A 60 -18.22 8.17 16.26
N GLN A 61 -17.18 8.33 17.08
CA GLN A 61 -15.82 8.48 16.58
C GLN A 61 -15.40 7.23 15.79
N PRO A 62 -14.78 7.37 14.61
CA PRO A 62 -14.29 6.23 13.85
C PRO A 62 -13.19 5.47 14.62
N THR A 63 -13.06 4.18 14.34
CA THR A 63 -11.89 3.41 14.76
C THR A 63 -10.66 3.83 13.91
N PRO A 64 -9.43 3.61 14.39
CA PRO A 64 -8.24 3.88 13.57
C PRO A 64 -8.24 3.14 12.22
N GLN A 65 -8.78 1.91 12.17
CA GLN A 65 -8.95 1.17 10.91
C GLN A 65 -9.92 1.89 9.97
N ASP A 66 -11.02 2.46 10.48
CA ASP A 66 -11.96 3.25 9.68
C ASP A 66 -11.30 4.52 9.14
N GLU A 67 -10.53 5.24 9.95
CA GLU A 67 -9.78 6.43 9.50
C GLU A 67 -8.82 6.10 8.35
N MET A 68 -8.07 4.99 8.48
CA MET A 68 -7.20 4.51 7.40
C MET A 68 -8.00 4.22 6.13
N ARG A 69 -9.12 3.48 6.23
CA ARG A 69 -9.96 3.15 5.07
C ARG A 69 -10.51 4.40 4.38
N TYR A 70 -10.85 5.44 5.15
CA TYR A 70 -11.32 6.71 4.59
C TYR A 70 -10.19 7.50 3.95
N GLY A 71 -9.01 7.55 4.57
CA GLY A 71 -7.82 8.16 3.97
C GLY A 71 -7.47 7.54 2.62
N MET A 72 -7.53 6.21 2.52
CA MET A 72 -7.25 5.48 1.27
C MET A 72 -8.28 5.73 0.17
N SER A 73 -9.48 6.23 0.50
CA SER A 73 -10.50 6.53 -0.52
C SER A 73 -10.08 7.62 -1.50
N TYR A 74 -9.28 8.61 -1.07
CA TYR A 74 -8.70 9.59 -1.98
C TYR A 74 -7.72 8.94 -2.97
N ILE A 75 -6.95 7.96 -2.51
CA ILE A 75 -6.01 7.26 -3.39
C ILE A 75 -6.79 6.50 -4.47
N HIS A 76 -7.81 5.75 -4.05
CA HIS A 76 -8.67 5.01 -4.97
C HIS A 76 -9.38 5.92 -6.00
N GLU A 77 -9.98 7.03 -5.55
CA GLU A 77 -10.85 7.85 -6.41
C GLU A 77 -10.05 8.83 -7.30
N THR A 78 -8.90 9.35 -6.86
CA THR A 78 -8.17 10.40 -7.60
C THR A 78 -6.69 10.11 -7.82
N VAL A 79 -5.94 9.73 -6.79
CA VAL A 79 -4.47 9.63 -6.90
C VAL A 79 -4.05 8.49 -7.81
N TRP A 80 -4.74 7.35 -7.75
CA TRP A 80 -4.46 6.15 -8.55
C TRP A 80 -4.39 6.46 -10.06
N LYS A 81 -5.37 7.22 -10.57
CA LYS A 81 -5.44 7.66 -11.97
C LYS A 81 -4.65 8.95 -12.21
N GLY A 82 -4.48 9.77 -11.17
CA GLY A 82 -3.83 11.07 -11.25
C GLY A 82 -2.32 10.98 -11.47
N VAL A 83 -1.64 10.06 -10.77
CA VAL A 83 -0.18 9.87 -10.87
C VAL A 83 0.26 9.54 -12.31
N PRO A 84 -0.23 8.46 -12.96
CA PRO A 84 0.20 8.15 -14.32
C PRO A 84 -0.11 9.30 -15.29
N LYS A 85 -1.27 9.96 -15.15
CA LYS A 85 -1.63 11.13 -15.97
C LYS A 85 -0.65 12.30 -15.79
N PHE A 86 -0.19 12.56 -14.57
CA PHE A 86 0.83 13.56 -14.30
C PHE A 86 2.19 13.15 -14.90
N LEU A 87 2.61 11.89 -14.74
CA LEU A 87 3.86 11.40 -15.32
C LEU A 87 3.85 11.44 -16.85
N ARG A 88 2.70 11.21 -17.50
CA ARG A 88 2.52 11.46 -18.93
C ARG A 88 2.70 12.95 -19.30
N ARG A 89 2.25 13.87 -18.44
CA ARG A 89 2.47 15.31 -18.64
C ARG A 89 3.95 15.66 -18.53
N VAL A 90 4.69 15.00 -17.63
CA VAL A 90 6.16 15.13 -17.54
C VAL A 90 6.80 14.66 -18.85
N ASP A 91 6.40 13.51 -19.40
CA ASP A 91 6.90 13.05 -20.71
C ASP A 91 6.67 14.09 -21.82
N THR A 92 5.47 14.70 -21.87
CA THR A 92 5.17 15.76 -22.85
C THR A 92 6.06 16.99 -22.64
N ALA A 93 6.27 17.40 -21.40
CA ALA A 93 7.11 18.56 -21.08
C ALA A 93 8.58 18.31 -21.47
N LEU A 94 9.10 17.11 -21.22
CA LEU A 94 10.45 16.69 -21.63
C LEU A 94 10.62 16.76 -23.15
N LYS A 95 9.64 16.25 -23.90
CA LYS A 95 9.64 16.34 -25.37
C LYS A 95 9.67 17.77 -25.88
N ASN A 96 8.92 18.67 -25.25
CA ASN A 96 8.87 20.09 -25.66
C ASN A 96 10.18 20.85 -25.44
N ILE A 97 11.08 20.34 -24.59
CA ILE A 97 12.42 20.92 -24.38
C ILE A 97 13.52 20.13 -25.11
N GLY A 98 13.17 19.22 -26.01
CA GLY A 98 14.11 18.49 -26.87
C GLY A 98 14.56 17.12 -26.34
N ILE A 99 14.01 16.64 -25.23
CA ILE A 99 14.30 15.29 -24.70
C ILE A 99 13.32 14.30 -25.33
N ASN A 100 13.82 13.48 -26.28
CA ASN A 100 13.01 12.53 -27.04
C ASN A 100 12.75 11.19 -26.32
N GLU A 101 13.10 11.10 -25.04
CA GLU A 101 12.87 9.95 -24.18
C GLU A 101 11.74 10.25 -23.18
N ARG A 102 11.02 9.20 -22.78
CA ARG A 102 10.07 9.30 -21.66
C ARG A 102 10.82 9.24 -20.35
N LEU A 103 10.22 9.78 -19.28
CA LEU A 103 10.72 9.49 -17.94
C LEU A 103 10.67 7.97 -17.71
N PRO A 104 11.81 7.33 -17.36
CA PRO A 104 11.83 5.89 -17.13
C PRO A 104 10.79 5.49 -16.08
N TYR A 105 10.04 4.43 -16.36
CA TYR A 105 8.88 4.03 -15.54
C TYR A 105 9.27 3.58 -14.13
N ASN A 106 10.55 3.22 -13.94
CA ASN A 106 11.13 2.76 -12.67
C ASN A 106 11.60 3.89 -11.75
N VAL A 107 11.44 5.17 -12.16
CA VAL A 107 11.77 6.32 -11.32
C VAL A 107 10.62 6.58 -10.34
N PRO A 108 10.83 6.44 -9.02
CA PRO A 108 9.78 6.69 -8.04
C PRO A 108 9.66 8.19 -7.74
N LEU A 109 9.22 8.97 -8.73
CA LEU A 109 9.17 10.44 -8.66
C LEU A 109 8.26 10.94 -7.53
N ILE A 110 7.20 10.21 -7.23
CA ILE A 110 6.23 10.51 -6.17
C ILE A 110 6.04 9.24 -5.36
N LYS A 111 6.09 9.35 -4.03
CA LYS A 111 5.73 8.27 -3.10
C LYS A 111 4.73 8.79 -2.09
N PHE A 112 3.92 7.88 -1.54
CA PHE A 112 2.92 8.20 -0.53
C PHE A 112 3.16 7.40 0.74
N CYS A 113 3.16 8.10 1.87
CA CYS A 113 3.21 7.49 3.20
C CYS A 113 1.94 7.82 3.99
N SER A 114 1.67 7.06 5.03
CA SER A 114 0.52 7.20 5.92
C SER A 114 0.95 7.12 7.38
N TRP A 115 0.31 7.91 8.23
CA TRP A 115 0.40 7.79 9.70
C TRP A 115 -0.83 7.11 10.32
N MET A 116 -1.89 6.90 9.54
CA MET A 116 -3.15 6.33 10.03
C MET A 116 -2.95 4.86 10.42
N GLY A 117 -2.98 4.58 11.73
CA GLY A 117 -2.72 3.27 12.32
C GLY A 117 -1.25 2.99 12.66
N GLY A 118 -0.35 3.96 12.44
CA GLY A 118 1.06 3.89 12.82
C GLY A 118 1.47 4.94 13.86
N ASP A 119 0.83 6.12 13.85
CA ASP A 119 1.03 7.17 14.84
C ASP A 119 0.27 6.86 16.14
N ARG A 120 1.02 6.49 17.17
CA ARG A 120 0.52 6.12 18.51
C ARG A 120 0.93 7.12 19.59
N ASP A 121 1.59 8.21 19.21
CA ASP A 121 2.01 9.29 20.10
C ASP A 121 0.77 9.91 20.78
N GLY A 122 0.67 9.78 22.10
CA GLY A 122 -0.48 10.24 22.89
C GLY A 122 -1.83 9.60 22.54
N ASN A 123 -1.86 8.50 21.76
CA ASN A 123 -3.10 7.87 21.31
C ASN A 123 -3.11 6.36 21.58
N PRO A 124 -3.59 5.93 22.77
CA PRO A 124 -3.59 4.52 23.17
C PRO A 124 -4.53 3.62 22.34
N ARG A 125 -5.35 4.20 21.46
CA ARG A 125 -6.22 3.43 20.57
C ARG A 125 -5.46 2.82 19.39
N VAL A 126 -4.25 3.28 19.11
CA VAL A 126 -3.40 2.72 18.05
C VAL A 126 -2.54 1.62 18.64
N THR A 127 -3.15 0.45 18.81
CA THR A 127 -2.51 -0.75 19.36
C THR A 127 -1.67 -1.48 18.30
N PRO A 128 -0.86 -2.48 18.67
CA PRO A 128 -0.11 -3.28 17.70
C PRO A 128 -1.02 -4.02 16.71
N GLU A 129 -2.18 -4.49 17.16
CA GLU A 129 -3.18 -5.12 16.31
C GLU A 129 -3.76 -4.14 15.27
N VAL A 130 -4.03 -2.89 15.67
CA VAL A 130 -4.43 -1.84 14.72
C VAL A 130 -3.37 -1.65 13.64
N THR A 131 -2.09 -1.57 14.01
CA THR A 131 -0.97 -1.45 13.05
C THR A 131 -0.94 -2.64 12.09
N ARG A 132 -1.13 -3.86 12.60
CA ARG A 132 -1.22 -5.07 11.77
C ARG A 132 -2.39 -5.01 10.80
N ASP A 133 -3.57 -4.65 11.28
CA ASP A 133 -4.80 -4.56 10.50
C ASP A 133 -4.66 -3.56 9.35
N VAL A 134 -4.15 -2.36 9.61
CA VAL A 134 -4.03 -1.33 8.57
C VAL A 134 -3.03 -1.72 7.49
N CYS A 135 -1.94 -2.41 7.83
CA CYS A 135 -0.99 -2.93 6.84
C CYS A 135 -1.64 -4.00 5.95
N LEU A 136 -2.41 -4.92 6.53
CA LEU A 136 -3.14 -5.95 5.77
C LEU A 136 -4.25 -5.34 4.90
N LEU A 137 -5.00 -4.36 5.42
CA LEU A 137 -6.00 -3.60 4.68
C LEU A 137 -5.37 -2.88 3.48
N SER A 138 -4.21 -2.25 3.67
CA SER A 138 -3.49 -1.55 2.61
C SER A 138 -3.06 -2.49 1.48
N ARG A 139 -2.53 -3.67 1.83
CA ARG A 139 -2.19 -4.73 0.86
C ARG A 139 -3.42 -5.25 0.11
N MET A 140 -4.52 -5.45 0.82
CA MET A 140 -5.78 -5.89 0.21
C MET A 140 -6.34 -4.85 -0.76
N MET A 141 -6.26 -3.56 -0.42
CA MET A 141 -6.68 -2.46 -1.31
C MET A 141 -5.79 -2.33 -2.55
N ALA A 142 -4.47 -2.44 -2.38
CA ALA A 142 -3.53 -2.44 -3.50
C ALA A 142 -3.84 -3.59 -4.47
N ALA A 143 -4.00 -4.81 -3.94
CA ALA A 143 -4.34 -5.98 -4.76
C ALA A 143 -5.65 -5.79 -5.53
N ASN A 144 -6.70 -5.23 -4.91
CA ASN A 144 -7.96 -4.92 -5.61
C ASN A 144 -7.75 -3.94 -6.77
N LEU A 145 -7.03 -2.83 -6.54
CA LEU A 145 -6.76 -1.84 -7.58
C LEU A 145 -5.97 -2.43 -8.75
N TYR A 146 -5.00 -3.31 -8.47
CA TYR A 146 -4.25 -4.00 -9.51
C TYR A 146 -5.10 -5.02 -10.27
N ILE A 147 -5.99 -5.76 -9.59
CA ILE A 147 -6.89 -6.72 -10.25
C ILE A 147 -7.72 -6.00 -11.31
N ASP A 148 -8.38 -4.90 -10.93
CA ASP A 148 -9.22 -4.12 -11.85
C ASP A 148 -8.39 -3.63 -13.07
N GLN A 149 -7.18 -3.09 -12.83
CA GLN A 149 -6.31 -2.62 -13.92
C GLN A 149 -5.78 -3.75 -14.82
N VAL A 150 -5.45 -4.91 -14.24
CA VAL A 150 -4.96 -6.06 -15.01
C VAL A 150 -6.10 -6.65 -15.85
N GLU A 151 -7.31 -6.71 -15.32
CA GLU A 151 -8.50 -7.15 -16.06
C GLU A 151 -8.79 -6.23 -17.25
N ASP A 152 -8.79 -4.91 -17.06
CA ASP A 152 -8.90 -3.93 -18.16
C ASP A 152 -7.79 -4.13 -19.21
N LEU A 153 -6.55 -4.33 -18.75
CA LEU A 153 -5.40 -4.56 -19.63
C LEU A 153 -5.51 -5.87 -20.41
N MET A 154 -6.12 -6.92 -19.83
CA MET A 154 -6.41 -8.16 -20.53
C MET A 154 -7.37 -7.93 -21.70
N PHE A 155 -8.36 -7.03 -21.58
CA PHE A 155 -9.22 -6.70 -22.72
C PHE A 155 -8.45 -6.00 -23.83
N GLU A 156 -7.64 -5.00 -23.47
CA GLU A 156 -6.87 -4.19 -24.42
C GLU A 156 -5.78 -5.01 -25.16
N LEU A 157 -4.99 -5.81 -24.44
CA LEU A 157 -3.86 -6.55 -25.01
C LEU A 157 -4.28 -7.89 -25.64
N SER A 158 -5.13 -7.80 -26.66
CA SER A 158 -5.63 -8.92 -27.46
C SER A 158 -4.68 -9.40 -28.58
N MET A 159 -3.48 -8.82 -28.66
CA MET A 159 -2.53 -9.07 -29.75
C MET A 159 -1.99 -10.50 -29.73
N TRP A 160 -1.78 -11.06 -30.92
CA TRP A 160 -1.20 -12.40 -31.12
C TRP A 160 0.30 -12.36 -31.46
N ARG A 161 0.82 -11.21 -31.89
CA ARG A 161 2.26 -11.02 -32.18
C ARG A 161 3.01 -10.78 -30.87
N ALA A 162 4.02 -11.62 -30.63
CA ALA A 162 4.86 -11.57 -29.45
C ALA A 162 6.30 -11.96 -29.80
N ASN A 163 7.25 -11.61 -28.94
CA ASN A 163 8.61 -12.14 -29.06
C ASN A 163 8.68 -13.61 -28.59
N GLU A 164 9.80 -14.29 -28.86
CA GLU A 164 9.95 -15.72 -28.52
C GLU A 164 9.89 -15.98 -27.01
N GLU A 165 10.44 -15.05 -26.22
CA GLU A 165 10.48 -15.12 -24.76
C GLU A 165 9.07 -15.13 -24.14
N LEU A 166 8.19 -14.20 -24.55
CA LEU A 166 6.80 -14.14 -24.08
C LEU A 166 6.01 -15.38 -24.52
N ARG A 167 6.22 -15.88 -25.75
CA ARG A 167 5.55 -17.09 -26.22
C ARG A 167 5.94 -18.31 -25.39
N ALA A 168 7.23 -18.51 -25.15
CA ALA A 168 7.71 -19.62 -24.34
C ALA A 168 7.11 -19.59 -22.92
N ARG A 169 7.04 -18.41 -22.28
CA ARG A 169 6.42 -18.27 -20.96
C ARG A 169 4.90 -18.51 -21.00
N ALA A 170 4.20 -18.06 -22.04
CA ALA A 170 2.77 -18.31 -22.20
C ALA A 170 2.48 -19.82 -22.37
N ASP A 171 3.29 -20.52 -23.17
CA ASP A 171 3.17 -21.97 -23.37
C ASP A 171 3.44 -22.75 -22.08
N GLU A 172 4.45 -22.33 -21.30
CA GLU A 172 4.74 -22.90 -19.97
C GLU A 172 3.54 -22.78 -19.03
N LEU A 173 2.93 -21.59 -18.94
CA LEU A 173 1.76 -21.35 -18.08
C LEU A 173 0.56 -22.22 -18.49
N LEU A 174 0.30 -22.36 -19.78
CA LEU A 174 -0.78 -23.20 -20.29
C LEU A 174 -0.55 -24.70 -20.05
N SER A 175 0.71 -25.14 -20.02
CA SER A 175 1.08 -26.53 -19.74
C SER A 175 0.96 -26.90 -18.26
N THR A 176 0.96 -25.91 -17.36
CA THR A 176 0.98 -26.11 -15.91
C THR A 176 -0.36 -26.66 -15.38
N PRO A 177 -0.39 -27.75 -14.58
CA PRO A 177 -1.63 -28.36 -14.08
C PRO A 177 -2.53 -27.41 -13.28
N ALA A 178 -1.94 -26.45 -12.56
CA ALA A 178 -2.67 -25.43 -11.81
C ALA A 178 -3.51 -24.52 -12.73
N SER A 179 -3.06 -24.28 -13.97
CA SER A 179 -3.80 -23.50 -14.98
C SER A 179 -5.05 -24.22 -15.52
N LYS A 180 -5.21 -25.53 -15.26
CA LYS A 180 -6.39 -26.30 -15.72
C LYS A 180 -7.60 -26.16 -14.80
N LYS A 181 -7.41 -25.75 -13.55
CA LYS A 181 -8.52 -25.27 -12.72
C LYS A 181 -8.82 -23.86 -13.18
N VAL A 182 -9.86 -23.70 -14.01
CA VAL A 182 -10.40 -22.38 -14.34
C VAL A 182 -10.83 -21.73 -13.03
N THR A 183 -10.02 -20.81 -12.53
CA THR A 183 -10.40 -20.04 -11.35
C THR A 183 -11.41 -19.00 -11.79
N LYS A 184 -12.68 -19.22 -11.42
CA LYS A 184 -13.84 -18.44 -11.87
C LYS A 184 -13.94 -17.07 -11.17
N TYR A 185 -12.87 -16.29 -11.20
CA TYR A 185 -12.86 -14.97 -10.58
C TYR A 185 -13.55 -13.91 -11.45
N TYR A 186 -13.45 -14.02 -12.78
CA TYR A 186 -13.92 -12.99 -13.71
C TYR A 186 -14.75 -13.56 -14.88
N ILE A 187 -16.02 -13.15 -15.00
CA ILE A 187 -17.04 -13.85 -15.81
C ILE A 187 -16.70 -13.91 -17.30
N GLU A 188 -16.14 -12.84 -17.85
CA GLU A 188 -15.74 -12.75 -19.25
C GLU A 188 -14.54 -13.64 -19.58
N PHE A 189 -13.73 -14.01 -18.57
CA PHE A 189 -12.59 -14.92 -18.68
C PHE A 189 -12.83 -16.26 -17.93
N TRP A 190 -14.09 -16.67 -17.73
CA TRP A 190 -14.44 -18.01 -17.22
C TRP A 190 -14.18 -19.12 -18.24
N LYS A 191 -13.85 -18.80 -19.48
CA LYS A 191 -13.34 -19.76 -20.48
C LYS A 191 -11.83 -19.75 -20.45
N GLN A 192 -11.22 -20.87 -20.82
CA GLN A 192 -9.77 -20.94 -20.97
C GLN A 192 -9.31 -19.93 -22.01
N ILE A 193 -8.30 -19.12 -21.66
CA ILE A 193 -7.71 -18.12 -22.55
C ILE A 193 -7.07 -18.85 -23.73
N PRO A 194 -7.38 -18.48 -24.98
CA PRO A 194 -6.79 -19.10 -26.16
C PRO A 194 -5.25 -18.95 -26.19
N PRO A 195 -4.50 -19.98 -26.64
CA PRO A 195 -3.03 -19.93 -26.68
C PRO A 195 -2.47 -18.89 -27.65
N ASN A 196 -3.25 -18.47 -28.65
CA ASN A 196 -2.88 -17.43 -29.60
C ASN A 196 -2.99 -16.00 -29.02
N GLU A 197 -3.36 -15.84 -27.75
CA GLU A 197 -3.43 -14.57 -27.03
C GLU A 197 -2.39 -14.52 -25.89
N PRO A 198 -1.08 -14.48 -26.20
CA PRO A 198 -0.01 -14.71 -25.20
C PRO A 198 0.01 -13.67 -24.07
N TYR A 199 -0.29 -12.40 -24.36
CA TYR A 199 -0.36 -11.36 -23.32
C TYR A 199 -1.47 -11.63 -22.31
N ARG A 200 -2.64 -12.09 -22.77
CA ARG A 200 -3.77 -12.44 -21.89
C ARG A 200 -3.46 -13.64 -21.00
N VAL A 201 -2.72 -14.63 -21.51
CA VAL A 201 -2.28 -15.78 -20.71
C VAL A 201 -1.40 -15.32 -19.54
N ILE A 202 -0.41 -14.47 -19.82
CA ILE A 202 0.51 -13.91 -18.81
C ILE A 202 -0.26 -13.07 -17.79
N LEU A 203 -1.08 -12.12 -18.27
CA LEU A 203 -1.87 -11.25 -17.40
C LEU A 203 -2.92 -12.01 -16.58
N GLY A 204 -3.49 -13.09 -17.13
CA GLY A 204 -4.38 -13.99 -16.39
C GLY A 204 -3.68 -14.64 -15.20
N ALA A 205 -2.43 -15.07 -15.36
CA ALA A 205 -1.63 -15.61 -14.26
C ALA A 205 -1.29 -14.53 -13.21
N VAL A 206 -0.98 -13.31 -13.65
CA VAL A 206 -0.77 -12.16 -12.74
C VAL A 206 -2.05 -11.89 -11.93
N ARG A 207 -3.20 -11.80 -12.60
CA ARG A 207 -4.50 -11.61 -11.97
C ARG A 207 -4.81 -12.69 -10.94
N ASP A 208 -4.64 -13.96 -11.28
CA ASP A 208 -4.91 -15.08 -10.36
C ASP A 208 -4.01 -15.03 -9.11
N LYS A 209 -2.74 -14.67 -9.28
CA LYS A 209 -1.81 -14.46 -8.15
C LYS A 209 -2.15 -13.22 -7.32
N LEU A 210 -2.68 -12.15 -7.92
CA LEU A 210 -3.24 -11.00 -7.21
C LEU A 210 -4.48 -11.37 -6.38
N TYR A 211 -5.39 -12.20 -6.93
CA TYR A 211 -6.55 -12.71 -6.19
C TYR A 211 -6.12 -13.49 -4.95
N ASN A 212 -5.15 -14.39 -5.08
CA ASN A 212 -4.59 -15.11 -3.93
C ASN A 212 -3.96 -14.15 -2.90
N THR A 213 -3.26 -13.12 -3.38
CA THR A 213 -2.63 -12.09 -2.51
C THR A 213 -3.70 -11.35 -1.70
N ARG A 214 -4.80 -10.95 -2.34
CA ARG A 214 -5.96 -10.33 -1.69
C ARG A 214 -6.61 -11.26 -0.68
N GLU A 215 -6.94 -12.49 -1.07
CA GLU A 215 -7.64 -13.44 -0.20
C GLU A 215 -6.78 -13.83 1.00
N ARG A 216 -5.45 -13.96 0.82
CA ARG A 216 -4.53 -14.22 1.93
C ARG A 216 -4.55 -13.06 2.93
N ALA A 217 -4.48 -11.82 2.46
CA ALA A 217 -4.59 -10.65 3.34
C ALA A 217 -5.94 -10.60 4.06
N ARG A 218 -7.04 -10.93 3.38
CA ARG A 218 -8.38 -11.01 3.98
C ARG A 218 -8.49 -12.09 5.06
N HIS A 219 -7.94 -13.28 4.82
CA HIS A 219 -7.90 -14.37 5.80
C HIS A 219 -7.09 -13.97 7.04
N LEU A 220 -5.88 -13.43 6.84
CA LEU A 220 -5.04 -12.95 7.94
C LEU A 220 -5.74 -11.85 8.77
N LEU A 221 -6.46 -10.95 8.12
CA LEU A 221 -7.23 -9.90 8.80
C LEU A 221 -8.43 -10.46 9.59
N ALA A 222 -9.07 -11.52 9.10
CA ALA A 222 -10.27 -12.07 9.72
C ALA A 222 -9.99 -13.06 10.86
N THR A 223 -8.95 -13.89 10.71
CA THR A 223 -8.69 -15.03 11.61
C THR A 223 -7.21 -15.16 12.03
N GLY A 224 -6.32 -14.28 11.55
CA GLY A 224 -4.88 -14.38 11.81
C GLY A 224 -4.16 -15.51 11.04
N PHE A 225 -4.89 -16.31 10.26
CA PHE A 225 -4.34 -17.49 9.58
C PHE A 225 -4.89 -17.64 8.16
N SER A 226 -4.10 -18.19 7.24
CA SER A 226 -4.53 -18.45 5.86
C SER A 226 -3.85 -19.70 5.27
N ASP A 227 -4.66 -20.60 4.71
CA ASP A 227 -4.22 -21.79 3.97
C ASP A 227 -3.62 -21.48 2.59
N ILE A 228 -3.76 -20.25 2.10
CA ILE A 228 -3.20 -19.84 0.81
C ILE A 228 -1.68 -19.77 0.94
N SER A 229 -0.94 -20.57 0.19
CA SER A 229 0.53 -20.61 0.26
C SER A 229 1.17 -19.24 -0.01
N VAL A 230 2.33 -19.00 0.60
CA VAL A 230 3.15 -17.81 0.33
C VAL A 230 3.65 -17.81 -1.12
N ASP A 231 3.90 -18.99 -1.71
CA ASP A 231 4.37 -19.10 -3.10
C ASP A 231 3.31 -18.71 -4.12
N SER A 232 2.02 -18.81 -3.74
CA SER A 232 0.89 -18.48 -4.59
C SER A 232 0.45 -17.02 -4.49
N ILE A 233 1.21 -16.16 -3.80
CA ILE A 233 0.96 -14.71 -3.67
C ILE A 233 2.17 -13.88 -4.11
N PHE A 234 1.95 -12.59 -4.36
CA PHE A 234 3.04 -11.64 -4.56
C PHE A 234 3.64 -11.21 -3.22
N THR A 235 4.93 -11.48 -3.02
CA THR A 235 5.68 -11.08 -1.81
C THR A 235 6.62 -9.91 -2.05
N SER A 236 6.94 -9.58 -3.31
CA SER A 236 7.78 -8.44 -3.68
C SER A 236 7.27 -7.76 -4.94
N ILE A 237 7.67 -6.51 -5.15
CA ILE A 237 7.26 -5.74 -6.34
C ILE A 237 7.89 -6.29 -7.62
N GLU A 238 9.06 -6.90 -7.54
CA GLU A 238 9.77 -7.48 -8.68
C GLU A 238 8.97 -8.63 -9.29
N GLN A 239 8.24 -9.39 -8.48
CA GLN A 239 7.42 -10.49 -8.95
C GLN A 239 6.22 -10.04 -9.78
N ILE A 240 5.65 -8.86 -9.52
CA ILE A 240 4.59 -8.28 -10.35
C ILE A 240 5.18 -7.53 -11.55
N LEU A 241 6.34 -6.91 -11.40
CA LEU A 241 7.02 -6.20 -12.48
C LEU A 241 7.52 -7.14 -13.57
N GLU A 242 8.11 -8.29 -13.22
CA GLU A 242 8.69 -9.25 -14.18
C GLU A 242 7.75 -9.59 -15.35
N PRO A 243 6.50 -10.07 -15.12
CA PRO A 243 5.60 -10.37 -16.23
C PRO A 243 5.11 -9.13 -16.98
N LEU A 244 4.99 -7.98 -16.32
CA LEU A 244 4.56 -6.72 -16.97
C LEU A 244 5.66 -6.13 -17.86
N GLU A 245 6.91 -6.17 -17.41
CA GLU A 245 8.08 -5.76 -18.17
C GLU A 245 8.34 -6.70 -19.35
N LEU A 246 8.09 -8.01 -19.18
CA LEU A 246 8.12 -8.97 -20.28
C LEU A 246 7.10 -8.63 -21.37
N CYS A 247 5.86 -8.29 -20.98
CA CYS A 247 4.84 -7.80 -21.91
C CYS A 247 5.28 -6.49 -22.59
N TYR A 248 5.86 -5.54 -21.85
CA TYR A 248 6.31 -4.26 -22.38
C TYR A 248 7.42 -4.46 -23.42
N LYS A 249 8.43 -5.27 -23.09
CA LYS A 249 9.54 -5.63 -23.98
C LYS A 249 9.02 -6.30 -25.25
N SER A 250 8.14 -7.30 -25.13
CA SER A 250 7.58 -8.01 -26.29
C SER A 250 6.82 -7.09 -27.24
N LEU A 251 6.02 -6.15 -26.71
CA LEU A 251 5.32 -5.16 -27.54
C LEU A 251 6.32 -4.24 -28.27
N VAL A 252 7.37 -3.79 -27.59
CA VAL A 252 8.43 -2.97 -28.21
C VAL A 252 9.15 -3.74 -29.31
N ASP A 253 9.54 -4.99 -29.05
CA ASP A 253 10.23 -5.86 -30.02
C ASP A 253 9.36 -6.14 -31.27
N CYS A 254 8.04 -6.19 -31.11
CA CYS A 254 7.09 -6.39 -32.21
C CYS A 254 6.72 -5.10 -32.97
N GLY A 255 7.28 -3.94 -32.59
CA GLY A 255 6.99 -2.64 -33.21
C GLY A 255 5.75 -1.93 -32.63
N ASP A 256 5.14 -2.48 -31.58
CA ASP A 256 3.91 -2.00 -30.94
C ASP A 256 4.20 -1.09 -29.72
N LYS A 257 5.30 -0.32 -29.75
CA LYS A 257 5.69 0.59 -28.65
C LYS A 257 4.58 1.58 -28.28
N THR A 258 3.79 2.04 -29.25
CA THR A 258 2.65 2.95 -28.99
C THR A 258 1.61 2.32 -28.08
N ILE A 259 1.38 1.01 -28.20
CA ILE A 259 0.49 0.25 -27.31
C ILE A 259 1.15 0.05 -25.95
N ALA A 260 2.43 -0.31 -25.92
CA ALA A 260 3.20 -0.49 -24.68
C ALA A 260 3.23 0.80 -23.82
N ASP A 261 3.38 1.95 -24.48
CA ASP A 261 3.36 3.28 -23.86
C ASP A 261 1.94 3.74 -23.45
N GLY A 262 0.91 2.92 -23.67
CA GLY A 262 -0.48 3.11 -23.23
C GLY A 262 -0.70 2.63 -21.80
N SER A 263 -1.80 1.91 -21.55
CA SER A 263 -2.24 1.48 -20.22
C SER A 263 -1.21 0.62 -19.48
N LEU A 264 -0.39 -0.17 -20.21
CA LEU A 264 0.69 -0.97 -19.62
C LEU A 264 1.76 -0.08 -18.96
N LEU A 265 2.18 1.01 -19.61
CA LEU A 265 3.12 1.97 -19.02
C LEU A 265 2.55 2.66 -17.77
N ASP A 266 1.24 2.94 -17.77
CA ASP A 266 0.58 3.51 -16.59
C ASP A 266 0.58 2.52 -15.43
N LEU A 267 0.29 1.24 -15.70
CA LEU A 267 0.35 0.19 -14.70
C LEU A 267 1.77 -0.01 -14.14
N LEU A 268 2.80 -0.04 -14.99
CA LEU A 268 4.19 -0.10 -14.56
C LEU A 268 4.53 1.06 -13.60
N ARG A 269 4.17 2.29 -13.98
CA ARG A 269 4.38 3.49 -13.15
C ARG A 269 3.61 3.42 -11.83
N GLN A 270 2.40 2.87 -11.84
CA GLN A 270 1.61 2.64 -10.62
C GLN A 270 2.30 1.64 -9.70
N VAL A 271 2.83 0.52 -10.21
CA VAL A 271 3.57 -0.46 -9.41
C VAL A 271 4.79 0.16 -8.74
N TYR A 272 5.60 0.95 -9.45
CA TYR A 272 6.75 1.65 -8.88
C TYR A 272 6.38 2.77 -7.87
N THR A 273 5.18 3.36 -8.01
CA THR A 273 4.67 4.41 -7.12
C THR A 273 4.09 3.85 -5.83
N PHE A 274 3.22 2.85 -5.95
CA PHE A 274 2.35 2.37 -4.89
C PHE A 274 2.81 1.04 -4.28
N GLY A 275 3.63 0.26 -5.00
CA GLY A 275 4.09 -1.05 -4.55
C GLY A 275 2.94 -2.00 -4.20
N LEU A 276 3.21 -2.96 -3.30
CA LEU A 276 2.20 -3.92 -2.84
C LEU A 276 1.37 -3.42 -1.65
N SER A 277 1.72 -2.27 -1.07
CA SER A 277 1.07 -1.74 0.13
C SER A 277 0.32 -0.44 -0.09
N LEU A 278 0.25 0.11 -1.31
CA LEU A 278 -0.35 1.41 -1.66
C LEU A 278 0.40 2.61 -1.07
N VAL A 279 0.59 2.61 0.25
CA VAL A 279 1.34 3.57 1.03
C VAL A 279 2.28 2.82 1.97
N LYS A 280 3.38 3.47 2.35
CA LYS A 280 4.21 3.03 3.47
C LYS A 280 3.64 3.58 4.77
N LEU A 281 3.60 2.77 5.82
CA LEU A 281 3.13 3.18 7.15
C LEU A 281 4.32 3.66 7.99
N ASP A 282 4.30 4.91 8.41
CA ASP A 282 5.29 5.41 9.36
C ASP A 282 4.82 5.04 10.78
N ILE A 283 5.75 4.61 11.63
CA ILE A 283 5.48 4.30 13.03
C ILE A 283 5.97 5.47 13.87
N ARG A 284 5.17 5.97 14.81
CA ARG A 284 5.57 7.10 15.65
C ARG A 284 5.25 6.88 17.12
N GLN A 285 6.23 7.05 18.01
CA GLN A 285 6.09 6.91 19.46
C GLN A 285 6.98 7.93 20.18
N GLU A 286 6.62 8.34 21.41
CA GLU A 286 7.44 9.24 22.22
C GLU A 286 8.66 8.56 22.85
N SER A 287 9.76 9.32 23.01
CA SER A 287 11.06 8.87 23.53
C SER A 287 11.00 8.28 24.94
N GLU A 288 10.19 8.86 25.82
CA GLU A 288 10.05 8.36 27.20
C GLU A 288 9.53 6.92 27.22
N ARG A 289 8.60 6.56 26.34
CA ARG A 289 8.09 5.18 26.24
C ARG A 289 9.17 4.17 25.88
N HIS A 290 10.21 4.56 25.14
CA HIS A 290 11.38 3.70 24.90
C HIS A 290 12.27 3.62 26.14
N THR A 291 12.46 4.75 26.82
CA THR A 291 13.19 4.83 28.10
C THR A 291 12.57 3.92 29.15
N ASP A 292 11.25 3.88 29.26
CA ASP A 292 10.50 2.98 30.15
C ASP A 292 10.83 1.50 29.90
N VAL A 293 10.85 1.08 28.63
CA VAL A 293 11.17 -0.31 28.26
C VAL A 293 12.61 -0.66 28.64
N ILE A 294 13.57 0.22 28.34
CA ILE A 294 14.98 -0.03 28.65
C ILE A 294 15.23 0.00 30.16
N ASP A 295 14.56 0.88 30.89
CA ASP A 295 14.62 0.93 32.35
C ASP A 295 14.09 -0.36 33.00
N ALA A 296 12.96 -0.88 32.50
CA ALA A 296 12.43 -2.17 32.94
C ALA A 296 13.40 -3.33 32.66
N ILE A 297 14.04 -3.35 31.48
CA ILE A 297 15.04 -4.37 31.13
C ILE A 297 16.25 -4.27 32.06
N THR A 298 16.81 -3.08 32.25
CA THR A 298 18.02 -2.88 33.06
C THR A 298 17.80 -3.17 34.55
N THR A 299 16.62 -2.83 35.08
CA THR A 299 16.25 -3.15 36.47
C THR A 299 16.01 -4.65 36.66
N HIS A 300 15.31 -5.32 35.73
CA HIS A 300 15.09 -6.78 35.79
C HIS A 300 16.39 -7.57 35.73
N LEU A 301 17.35 -7.12 34.92
CA LEU A 301 18.67 -7.75 34.80
C LEU A 301 19.63 -7.40 35.96
N GLY A 302 19.24 -6.51 36.87
CA GLY A 302 20.09 -6.06 37.98
C GLY A 302 21.29 -5.19 37.56
N ILE A 303 21.24 -4.57 36.38
CA ILE A 303 22.31 -3.73 35.82
C ILE A 303 22.20 -2.28 36.33
N GLY A 304 21.00 -1.89 36.80
CA GLY A 304 20.69 -0.57 37.36
C GLY A 304 19.39 -0.03 36.78
N SER A 305 19.12 1.27 36.99
CA SER A 305 17.99 1.97 36.36
C SER A 305 18.50 2.88 35.25
N TYR A 306 18.24 2.51 33.99
CA TYR A 306 18.56 3.30 32.81
C TYR A 306 18.02 4.75 32.91
N ARG A 307 16.81 4.92 33.46
CA ARG A 307 16.20 6.25 33.64
C ARG A 307 17.04 7.15 34.54
N SER A 308 17.64 6.60 35.59
CA SER A 308 18.48 7.35 36.53
C SER A 308 19.86 7.73 35.97
N TRP A 309 20.28 7.15 34.84
CA TRP A 309 21.61 7.37 34.30
C TRP A 309 21.74 8.71 33.57
N PRO A 310 22.91 9.39 33.69
CA PRO A 310 23.23 10.53 32.85
C PRO A 310 23.39 10.10 31.39
N GLU A 311 23.23 11.04 30.46
CA GLU A 311 23.23 10.78 29.03
C GLU A 311 24.47 10.02 28.54
N ASP A 312 25.67 10.42 28.97
CA ASP A 312 26.92 9.76 28.56
C ASP A 312 26.93 8.26 28.91
N LYS A 313 26.37 7.91 30.08
CA LYS A 313 26.25 6.51 30.53
C LYS A 313 25.18 5.75 29.76
N ARG A 314 24.07 6.40 29.39
CA ARG A 314 23.04 5.81 28.52
C ARG A 314 23.63 5.46 27.17
N VAL A 315 24.35 6.40 26.54
CA VAL A 315 25.01 6.18 25.25
C VAL A 315 26.06 5.08 25.35
N GLU A 316 26.92 5.09 26.37
CA GLU A 316 27.93 4.04 26.58
C GLU A 316 27.29 2.65 26.67
N PHE A 317 26.23 2.50 27.46
CA PHE A 317 25.48 1.25 27.59
C PHE A 317 24.89 0.81 26.24
N LEU A 318 24.15 1.69 25.56
CA LEU A 318 23.48 1.36 24.29
C LEU A 318 24.48 0.98 23.21
N VAL A 319 25.58 1.71 23.07
CA VAL A 319 26.64 1.40 22.09
C VAL A 319 27.30 0.06 22.40
N THR A 320 27.50 -0.26 23.68
CA THR A 320 28.06 -1.55 24.11
C THR A 320 27.12 -2.69 23.74
N GLU A 321 25.84 -2.58 24.06
CA GLU A 321 24.83 -3.60 23.72
C GLU A 321 24.62 -3.71 22.21
N LEU A 322 24.61 -2.61 21.47
CA LEU A 322 24.49 -2.59 20.00
C LEU A 322 25.66 -3.27 19.29
N LYS A 323 26.89 -3.16 19.83
CA LYS A 323 28.07 -3.91 19.34
C LYS A 323 28.06 -5.36 19.78
N GLY A 324 27.41 -5.65 20.91
CA GLY A 324 27.22 -6.99 21.44
C GLY A 324 26.37 -7.88 20.53
N LYS A 325 26.54 -9.20 20.66
CA LYS A 325 25.72 -10.22 19.98
C LYS A 325 24.81 -10.99 20.96
N ARG A 326 24.89 -10.66 22.24
CA ARG A 326 24.09 -11.30 23.29
C ARG A 326 22.68 -10.69 23.26
N PRO A 327 21.62 -11.50 23.26
CA PRO A 327 20.26 -10.99 23.43
C PRO A 327 20.09 -10.31 24.79
N LEU A 328 19.42 -9.17 24.79
CA LEU A 328 19.18 -8.33 25.95
C LEU A 328 17.75 -8.49 26.49
N LEU A 329 16.75 -8.67 25.62
CA LEU A 329 15.34 -8.74 26.03
C LEU A 329 14.99 -10.08 26.73
N PRO A 330 14.68 -10.08 28.04
CA PRO A 330 14.31 -11.30 28.77
C PRO A 330 12.91 -11.79 28.38
N ALA A 331 12.72 -13.11 28.26
CA ALA A 331 11.42 -13.69 27.95
C ALA A 331 10.40 -13.56 29.10
N ASP A 332 10.88 -13.42 30.33
CA ASP A 332 10.11 -13.31 31.57
C ASP A 332 10.05 -11.88 32.12
N LEU A 333 10.39 -10.87 31.29
CA LEU A 333 10.35 -9.47 31.68
C LEU A 333 8.93 -9.08 32.15
N PRO A 334 8.75 -8.55 33.37
CA PRO A 334 7.47 -8.01 33.81
C PRO A 334 7.09 -6.79 32.96
N MET A 335 5.96 -6.86 32.25
CA MET A 335 5.51 -5.80 31.36
C MET A 335 4.26 -5.11 31.92
N THR A 336 4.31 -3.78 32.04
CA THR A 336 3.11 -2.94 32.13
C THR A 336 2.39 -2.93 30.78
N GLU A 337 1.14 -2.46 30.74
CA GLU A 337 0.39 -2.31 29.48
C GLU A 337 1.14 -1.44 28.46
N GLU A 338 1.79 -0.37 28.94
CA GLU A 338 2.58 0.53 28.10
C GLU A 338 3.86 -0.11 27.55
N ILE A 339 4.58 -0.89 28.35
CA ILE A 339 5.77 -1.63 27.89
C ILE A 339 5.35 -2.70 26.88
N ALA A 340 4.26 -3.41 27.16
CA ALA A 340 3.71 -4.43 26.27
C ALA A 340 3.28 -3.85 24.92
N ASP A 341 2.72 -2.64 24.89
CA ASP A 341 2.36 -1.94 23.65
C ASP A 341 3.59 -1.61 22.79
N VAL A 342 4.67 -1.08 23.38
CA VAL A 342 5.90 -0.75 22.64
C VAL A 342 6.54 -2.00 22.06
N ILE A 343 6.72 -3.05 22.88
CA ILE A 343 7.31 -4.32 22.42
C ILE A 343 6.39 -4.99 21.40
N GLY A 344 5.07 -4.96 21.63
CA GLY A 344 4.08 -5.51 20.70
C GLY A 344 4.13 -4.83 19.33
N ALA A 345 4.28 -3.50 19.29
CA ALA A 345 4.44 -2.75 18.06
C ALA A 345 5.68 -3.20 17.27
N MET A 346 6.82 -3.33 17.96
CA MET A 346 8.07 -3.79 17.34
C MET A 346 7.98 -5.22 16.82
N LYS A 347 7.27 -6.11 17.53
CA LYS A 347 7.01 -7.47 17.05
C LYS A 347 6.15 -7.49 15.79
N VAL A 348 5.12 -6.65 15.72
CA VAL A 348 4.30 -6.50 14.50
C VAL A 348 5.14 -6.01 13.32
N ILE A 349 6.09 -5.10 13.56
CA ILE A 349 7.04 -4.64 12.52
C ILE A 349 7.93 -5.81 12.06
N ALA A 350 8.45 -6.62 12.98
CA ALA A 350 9.29 -7.77 12.65
C ALA A 350 8.56 -8.88 11.87
N GLU A 351 7.25 -9.03 12.11
CA GLU A 351 6.41 -10.06 11.49
C GLU A 351 5.91 -9.69 10.09
N LEU A 352 5.71 -8.39 9.83
CA LEU A 352 5.19 -7.91 8.56
C LEU A 352 6.29 -7.64 7.53
N PRO A 353 5.98 -7.71 6.23
CA PRO A 353 6.94 -7.39 5.17
C PRO A 353 7.49 -5.95 5.30
N SER A 354 8.80 -5.76 5.13
CA SER A 354 9.46 -4.45 5.33
C SER A 354 9.03 -3.38 4.32
N ASP A 355 8.53 -3.77 3.15
CA ASP A 355 7.94 -2.85 2.18
C ASP A 355 6.66 -2.17 2.69
N SER A 356 6.00 -2.70 3.73
CA SER A 356 4.82 -2.09 4.37
C SER A 356 5.14 -0.84 5.19
N PHE A 357 6.39 -0.64 5.62
CA PHE A 357 6.74 0.43 6.55
C PHE A 357 7.57 1.55 5.91
N GLY A 358 7.41 2.74 6.45
CA GLY A 358 8.28 3.90 6.30
C GLY A 358 9.24 3.98 7.51
N PRO A 359 9.65 5.19 7.93
CA PRO A 359 10.53 5.35 9.09
C PRO A 359 9.84 5.06 10.43
N TYR A 360 10.67 4.81 11.45
CA TYR A 360 10.30 4.94 12.86
C TYR A 360 10.60 6.37 13.35
N ILE A 361 9.56 7.09 13.76
CA ILE A 361 9.63 8.48 14.20
C ILE A 361 9.57 8.55 15.73
N ILE A 362 10.52 9.27 16.32
CA ILE A 362 10.62 9.46 17.77
C ILE A 362 10.12 10.85 18.12
N SER A 363 8.95 10.95 18.73
CA SER A 363 8.45 12.21 19.28
C SER A 363 9.26 12.62 20.49
N MET A 364 9.39 13.93 20.71
CA MET A 364 10.13 14.48 21.86
C MET A 364 11.57 13.95 21.97
N CYS A 365 12.18 13.61 20.82
CA CYS A 365 13.60 13.25 20.74
C CYS A 365 14.46 14.44 21.16
N THR A 366 15.28 14.26 22.19
CA THR A 366 16.12 15.31 22.80
C THR A 366 17.60 14.98 22.79
N ALA A 367 17.97 13.70 22.76
CA ALA A 367 19.35 13.25 22.92
C ALA A 367 19.71 12.08 21.99
N PRO A 368 21.02 11.82 21.74
CA PRO A 368 21.46 10.66 20.96
C PRO A 368 20.97 9.32 21.51
N SER A 369 20.86 9.18 22.84
CA SER A 369 20.36 7.95 23.45
C SER A 369 18.93 7.59 23.04
N ASP A 370 18.08 8.56 22.71
CA ASP A 370 16.70 8.31 22.24
C ASP A 370 16.71 7.52 20.93
N VAL A 371 17.58 7.88 19.99
CA VAL A 371 17.73 7.19 18.70
C VAL A 371 18.33 5.80 18.90
N LEU A 372 19.41 5.72 19.68
CA LEU A 372 20.10 4.46 19.95
C LEU A 372 19.22 3.46 20.72
N ALA A 373 18.33 3.94 21.58
CA ALA A 373 17.36 3.14 22.30
C ALA A 373 16.41 2.42 21.34
N VAL A 374 15.86 3.15 20.36
CA VAL A 374 14.99 2.56 19.34
C VAL A 374 15.74 1.56 18.47
N GLU A 375 16.95 1.88 18.01
CA GLU A 375 17.80 0.95 17.25
C GLU A 375 18.04 -0.37 18.01
N LEU A 376 18.34 -0.28 19.31
CA LEU A 376 18.51 -1.45 20.16
C LEU A 376 17.22 -2.25 20.27
N LEU A 377 16.10 -1.59 20.58
CA LEU A 377 14.80 -2.26 20.72
C LEU A 377 14.33 -2.91 19.42
N GLN A 378 14.57 -2.28 18.26
CA GLN A 378 14.26 -2.87 16.95
C GLN A 378 15.02 -4.19 16.76
N ARG A 379 16.33 -4.19 17.04
CA ARG A 379 17.17 -5.40 16.97
C ARG A 379 16.69 -6.48 17.93
N GLU A 380 16.44 -6.14 19.19
CA GLU A 380 16.03 -7.10 20.22
C GLU A 380 14.63 -7.69 19.97
N CYS A 381 13.76 -6.97 19.27
CA CYS A 381 12.45 -7.48 18.86
C CYS A 381 12.49 -8.30 17.56
N GLY A 382 13.68 -8.52 16.98
CA GLY A 382 13.86 -9.38 15.80
C GLY A 382 13.59 -8.70 14.46
N ILE A 383 13.58 -7.37 14.40
CA ILE A 383 13.46 -6.62 13.15
C ILE A 383 14.76 -6.78 12.36
N LYS A 384 14.68 -7.43 11.18
CA LYS A 384 15.85 -7.75 10.34
C LYS A 384 16.41 -6.57 9.58
N GLN A 385 15.55 -5.62 9.22
CA GLN A 385 15.89 -4.38 8.52
C GLN A 385 15.30 -3.25 9.35
N THR A 386 16.15 -2.50 10.05
CA THR A 386 15.72 -1.38 10.89
C THR A 386 15.04 -0.31 10.04
N LEU A 387 13.96 0.26 10.58
CA LEU A 387 13.15 1.29 9.94
C LEU A 387 13.74 2.68 10.11
#